data_AF-A0A3N1K9F2-F1
#
_entry.id   AF-A0A3N1K9F2-F1
#
_cell.length_a   1.000
_cell.length_b   1.000
_cell.length_c   1.000
_cell.angle_alpha   90.00
_cell.angle_beta   90.00
_cell.angle_gamma   90.00
#
_symmetry.space_group_name_H-M   'P 1'
#
loop_
_entity.id
_entity.type
_entity.pdbx_description
1 polymer ?
#
loop_
_entity_poly.entity_id
_entity_poly.type
_entity_poly.pdbx_seq_one_letter_code
_entity_poly.pdbx_strand_id
1 'polypeptide(L)' 'MGHGVQLTFGTILLLWGAFVMTFPQLIIKFAVAAEKAGLARNPQAHWGTWWVRLLGSMLGCAGLVAAVTALVGILSH' A
#
# COMPACT_ATOMS: atom_id res chain seq x y z
N MET A 1 -3.88 22.61 11.97
CA MET A 1 -3.82 21.20 12.42
C MET A 1 -2.43 21.00 13.01
N GLY A 2 -2.30 20.48 14.23
CA GLY A 2 -0.98 20.31 14.87
C GLY A 2 -0.14 19.25 14.16
N HIS A 3 1.19 19.35 14.24
CA HIS A 3 2.12 18.41 13.59
C HIS A 3 1.84 16.94 13.94
N GLY A 4 1.37 16.65 15.17
CA GLY A 4 0.98 15.30 15.57
C GLY A 4 -0.16 14.70 14.71
N VAL A 5 -1.17 15.49 14.36
CA VAL A 5 -2.29 15.02 13.50
C VAL A 5 -1.80 14.73 12.08
N GLN A 6 -0.92 15.58 11.55
CA GLN A 6 -0.33 15.39 10.23
C GLN A 6 0.58 14.15 10.20
N LEU A 7 1.34 13.91 11.27
CA LEU A 7 2.16 12.71 11.42
C LEU A 7 1.30 11.46 11.41
N THR A 8 0.25 11.40 12.24
CA THR A 8 -0.68 10.26 12.28
C THR A 8 -1.30 9.99 10.91
N PHE A 9 -1.80 11.03 10.24
CA PHE A 9 -2.42 10.88 8.93
C PHE A 9 -1.44 10.41 7.87
N GLY A 10 -0.23 11.00 7.82
CA GLY A 10 0.83 10.58 6.92
C GLY A 10 1.25 9.12 7.14
N THR A 11 1.40 8.70 8.40
CA THR A 11 1.71 7.32 8.74
C THR A 11 0.59 6.36 8.32
N ILE A 12 -0.68 6.71 8.53
CA ILE A 12 -1.81 5.88 8.09
C ILE A 12 -1.80 5.70 6.57
N LEU A 13 -1.58 6.78 5.82
CA LEU A 13 -1.50 6.73 4.36
C LEU A 13 -0.31 5.89 3.87
N LEU A 14 0.84 6.02 4.54
CA LEU A 14 2.02 5.21 4.24
C LEU A 14 1.72 3.72 4.43
N LEU A 15 1.12 3.35 5.56
CA LEU A 15 0.75 1.97 5.87
C LEU A 15 -0.30 1.42 4.89
N TRP A 16 -1.30 2.23 4.53
CA TRP A 16 -2.29 1.83 3.54
C TRP A 16 -1.68 1.63 2.16
N GLY A 17 -0.79 2.54 1.72
CA GLY A 17 -0.06 2.38 0.47
C GLY A 17 0.76 1.08 0.44
N ALA A 18 1.46 0.76 1.53
CA ALA A 18 2.18 -0.49 1.68
C ALA A 18 1.26 -1.72 1.65
N PHE A 19 0.10 -1.66 2.31
CA PHE A 19 -0.91 -2.71 2.27
C PHE A 19 -1.42 -2.95 0.85
N VAL A 20 -1.80 -1.90 0.12
CA VAL A 20 -2.29 -1.98 -1.27
C VAL A 20 -1.23 -2.58 -2.21
N MET A 21 0.06 -2.33 -1.96
CA MET A 21 1.13 -2.94 -2.76
C MET A 21 1.36 -4.43 -2.49
N THR A 22 1.18 -4.86 -1.24
CA THR A 22 1.59 -6.20 -0.76
C THR A 22 0.45 -7.20 -0.75
N PHE A 23 -0.74 -6.78 -0.34
CA PHE A 23 -1.91 -7.63 -0.20
C PHE A 23 -2.29 -8.35 -1.51
N PRO A 24 -2.34 -7.69 -2.68
CA PRO A 24 -2.66 -8.37 -3.93
C PRO A 24 -1.65 -9.46 -4.30
N GLN A 25 -0.38 -9.31 -3.92
CA GLN A 25 0.65 -10.31 -4.19
C GLN A 25 0.42 -11.59 -3.38
N LEU A 26 -0.02 -11.45 -2.12
CA LEU A 26 -0.42 -12.57 -1.28
C LEU A 26 -1.61 -13.32 -1.91
N ILE A 27 -2.66 -12.58 -2.28
CA ILE A 27 -3.87 -13.18 -2.87
C ILE A 27 -3.56 -13.87 -4.20
N ILE A 28 -2.71 -13.30 -5.05
CA ILE A 28 -2.31 -13.96 -6.32
C ILE A 28 -1.62 -15.30 -6.05
N LYS A 29 -0.76 -15.41 -5.04
CA LYS A 29 -0.10 -16.70 -4.73
C LYS A 29 -1.12 -17.77 -4.36
N PHE A 30 -2.11 -17.43 -3.53
CA PHE A 30 -3.21 -18.34 -3.19
C PHE A 30 -4.05 -18.70 -4.42
N ALA A 31 -4.36 -17.71 -5.26
CA ALA A 31 -5.13 -17.93 -6.48
C ALA A 31 -4.43 -18.87 -7.47
N VAL A 32 -3.13 -18.67 -7.69
CA VAL A 32 -2.31 -19.54 -8.56
C VAL A 32 -2.24 -20.96 -7.99
N ALA A 33 -2.14 -21.11 -6.67
CA ALA A 33 -2.18 -22.42 -6.03
C ALA A 33 -3.55 -23.10 -6.22
N ALA A 34 -4.65 -22.35 -6.07
CA ALA A 34 -6.00 -22.86 -6.30
C ALA A 34 -6.26 -23.23 -7.77
N GLU A 35 -5.70 -22.48 -8.71
CA GLU A 35 -5.79 -22.77 -10.15
C GLU A 35 -5.01 -24.04 -10.51
N LYS A 36 -3.80 -24.22 -9.95
CA LYS A 36 -3.03 -25.48 -10.08
C LYS A 36 -3.76 -26.67 -9.46
N ALA A 37 -4.56 -26.44 -8.43
CA ALA A 37 -5.40 -27.47 -7.81
C ALA A 37 -6.72 -27.71 -8.57
N GLY A 38 -6.99 -26.98 -9.66
CA GLY A 38 -8.22 -27.12 -10.47
C GLY A 38 -9.49 -26.59 -9.79
N LEU A 39 -9.38 -25.81 -8.71
CA LEU A 39 -10.53 -25.35 -7.91
C LEU A 39 -11.20 -24.12 -8.52
N ALA A 40 -10.42 -23.18 -9.05
CA ALA A 40 -10.93 -21.95 -9.62
C ALA A 40 -9.92 -21.31 -10.57
N ARG A 41 -10.40 -20.75 -11.69
CA ARG A 41 -9.59 -19.94 -12.60
C ARG A 41 -9.62 -18.48 -12.15
N ASN A 42 -8.45 -17.84 -12.00
CA ASN A 42 -8.40 -16.44 -11.57
C ASN A 42 -7.89 -15.51 -12.70
N PRO A 43 -8.76 -14.68 -13.32
CA PRO A 43 -8.36 -13.72 -14.35
C PRO A 43 -7.32 -12.70 -13.86
N GLN A 44 -7.37 -12.37 -12.56
CA GLN A 44 -6.51 -11.35 -11.95
C GLN A 44 -5.05 -11.79 -11.84
N ALA A 45 -4.79 -13.11 -11.79
CA ALA A 45 -3.45 -13.67 -11.88
C ALA A 45 -2.84 -13.47 -13.28
N HIS A 46 -3.67 -13.38 -14.32
CA HIS A 46 -3.24 -13.21 -15.71
C HIS A 46 -3.10 -11.73 -16.12
N TRP A 47 -3.97 -10.86 -15.60
CA TRP A 47 -3.99 -9.43 -15.97
C TRP A 47 -2.99 -8.60 -15.17
N GLY A 48 -2.45 -9.18 -14.08
CA GLY A 48 -1.43 -8.58 -13.23
C GLY A 48 -1.99 -7.49 -12.31
N THR A 49 -1.26 -7.20 -11.23
CA THR A 49 -1.64 -6.19 -10.21
C THR A 49 -0.82 -4.91 -10.31
N TRP A 50 -0.17 -4.66 -11.45
CA TRP A 50 0.79 -3.57 -11.59
C TRP A 50 0.16 -2.19 -11.36
N TRP A 51 -1.03 -1.94 -11.90
CA TRP A 51 -1.77 -0.69 -11.68
C TRP A 51 -2.16 -0.47 -10.21
N VAL A 52 -2.59 -1.54 -9.52
CA VAL A 52 -2.91 -1.48 -8.09
C VAL A 52 -1.66 -1.17 -7.27
N ARG A 53 -0.53 -1.77 -7.64
CA ARG A 53 0.77 -1.49 -7.01
C ARG A 53 1.20 -0.05 -7.25
N LEU A 54 1.01 0.48 -8.46
CA LEU A 54 1.30 1.87 -8.78
C LEU A 54 0.48 2.84 -7.91
N LEU A 55 -0.81 2.58 -7.76
CA LEU A 55 -1.69 3.38 -6.89
C LEU A 55 -1.26 3.28 -5.42
N GLY A 56 -0.91 2.07 -4.95
CA GLY A 56 -0.34 1.86 -3.62
C GLY A 56 0.96 2.63 -3.41
N SER A 57 1.85 2.66 -4.42
CA SER A 57 3.10 3.46 -4.40
C SER A 57 2.84 4.95 -4.30
N MET A 58 1.90 5.47 -5.10
CA MET A 58 1.56 6.89 -5.06
C MET A 58 1.06 7.29 -3.68
N LEU A 59 0.17 6.48 -3.08
CA LEU A 59 -0.35 6.74 -1.76
C LEU A 59 0.72 6.59 -0.67
N GLY A 60 1.56 5.57 -0.77
CA GLY A 60 2.68 5.33 0.13
C GLY A 60 3.67 6.50 0.13
N CYS A 61 4.03 7.01 -1.05
CA CYS A 61 4.88 8.18 -1.20
C CYS A 61 4.23 9.44 -0.63
N ALA A 62 2.95 9.67 -0.90
CA ALA A 62 2.23 10.82 -0.34
C ALA A 62 2.18 10.77 1.20
N GLY A 63 1.89 9.59 1.77
CA GLY A 63 1.92 9.36 3.21
C GLY A 63 3.31 9.55 3.81
N LEU A 64 4.36 9.04 3.16
CA LEU A 64 5.75 9.21 3.58
C LEU A 64 6.12 10.69 3.63
N VAL A 65 5.86 11.43 2.56
CA VAL A 65 6.15 12.87 2.51
C VAL A 65 5.42 13.60 3.63
N ALA A 66 4.12 13.36 3.79
CA ALA A 66 3.33 14.00 4.84
C ALA A 66 3.86 13.69 6.26
N ALA A 67 4.22 12.44 6.53
CA ALA A 67 4.77 12.00 7.81
C ALA A 67 6.15 12.60 8.09
N VAL A 68 7.04 12.60 7.10
CA VAL A 68 8.40 13.17 7.22
C VAL A 68 8.32 14.68 7.42
N THR A 69 7.49 15.39 6.66
CA THR A 69 7.31 16.85 6.84
C THR A 69 6.79 17.16 8.25
N ALA A 70 5.84 16.38 8.76
CA ALA A 70 5.33 16.55 10.12
C ALA A 70 6.41 16.27 11.18
N LEU A 71 7.20 15.20 10.99
CA LEU A 71 8.28 14.83 11.89
C LEU A 71 9.37 15.90 11.94
N VAL A 72 9.78 16.41 10.78
CA VAL A 72 10.74 17.51 10.70
C VAL A 72 10.21 18.73 11.45
N GLY A 73 8.93 19.08 11.26
CA GLY A 73 8.29 20.19 11.98
C GLY A 73 8.32 20.00 13.51
N ILE A 74 8.10 18.77 14.00
CA ILE A 74 8.19 18.45 15.43
C ILE A 74 9.63 18.59 15.95
N LEU A 75 10.62 18.16 15.17
CA LEU A 75 12.03 18.17 15.59
C LEU A 75 12.68 19.55 15.50
N SER A 76 12.15 20.44 14.67
CA SER A 76 12.64 21.81 14.49
C SER A 76 12.06 22.83 15.50
N HIS A 77 11.17 22.37 16.38
CA HIS A 77 10.52 23.16 17.43
C HIS A 77 10.92 22.65 18.81
#